data_AF-A0A015HZZ1-F1
#
_entry.id   AF-A0A015HZZ1-F1
#
_cell.length_a   1.000
_cell.length_b   1.000
_cell.length_c   1.000
_cell.angle_alpha   90.00
_cell.angle_beta   90.00
_cell.angle_gamma   90.00
#
_symmetry.space_group_name_H-M   'P 1'
#
loop_
_entity.id
_entity.type
_entity.pdbx_description
1 polymer ?
#
loop_
_entity_poly.entity_id
_entity_poly.type
_entity_poly.pdbx_seq_one_letter_code
_entity_poly.pdbx_strand_id
1 'polypeptide(L)'
;MSINCLILGKTSFVDTFAVNIAKESDILGSLVKFDDLKISDLKYLIYNLEINGTKFNYKNIGLWKVDIAYDKSYMLEYVTTEDDIKLKLGGELLIPIFLVKEYFKNLIQSNIHVIVQMPAAAAAGSHKHLKMNRCFCPANRLDPENNFYVKPKELVENLGNCIVEGKFCLFYGHRQSGKTTTAWELKRWIETNSKYTVCYLNFNSGIVTNKGLSEFWRFVCFKVKSVMSACVDKVVFSTLLKEKIEASAFEKIFNKDNTSLRDIILIIDEASRLINDNDETSQPIINDFIASLRVLRDQRGDISIVHSVVLIGTKVIKNFLFTQTQQSKNSTSEISPFSAEGVFNSAQFTNLEVKNLLAQYAEDNKFEIDVDNIAADVYSFTLGHKGLVGACYYYFEQKIMSEAIQATLDDWEKHVPILLPQYIKELAKY
;
A
#
# COMPACT_ATOMS: atom_id res chain seq x y z
N MET A 1 3.17 10.09 -38.88
CA MET A 1 2.61 10.36 -37.53
C MET A 1 3.45 9.61 -36.51
N SER A 2 3.61 10.10 -35.28
CA SER A 2 4.31 9.36 -34.22
C SER A 2 3.37 9.10 -33.06
N ILE A 3 3.33 7.85 -32.58
CA ILE A 3 2.52 7.42 -31.43
C ILE A 3 3.46 7.03 -30.30
N ASN A 4 3.50 7.84 -29.24
CA ASN A 4 4.22 7.50 -28.01
C ASN A 4 3.48 6.41 -27.24
N CYS A 5 4.19 5.33 -26.97
CA CYS A 5 3.71 4.13 -26.32
C CYS A 5 4.44 3.92 -24.99
N LEU A 6 3.77 3.29 -24.04
CA LEU A 6 4.36 2.83 -22.78
C LEU A 6 3.87 1.42 -22.47
N ILE A 7 4.76 0.53 -22.03
CA ILE A 7 4.36 -0.82 -21.60
C ILE A 7 3.67 -0.74 -20.24
N LEU A 8 2.54 -1.43 -20.08
CA LEU A 8 1.81 -1.53 -18.81
C LEU A 8 2.75 -1.98 -17.67
N GLY A 9 2.70 -1.27 -16.53
CA GLY A 9 3.56 -1.50 -15.36
C GLY A 9 4.82 -0.63 -15.32
N LYS A 10 5.18 0.07 -16.40
CA LYS A 10 6.19 1.13 -16.38
C LYS A 10 5.59 2.43 -15.83
N THR A 11 6.38 3.18 -15.07
CA THR A 11 5.89 4.35 -14.32
C THR A 11 6.53 5.68 -14.75
N SER A 12 7.49 5.65 -15.69
CA SER A 12 8.25 6.84 -16.11
C SER A 12 8.10 7.14 -17.59
N PHE A 13 8.10 8.43 -17.94
CA PHE A 13 8.18 8.88 -19.34
C PHE A 13 9.51 8.49 -20.00
N VAL A 14 10.55 8.19 -19.22
CA VAL A 14 11.84 7.70 -19.73
C VAL A 14 11.70 6.31 -20.35
N ASP A 15 10.72 5.51 -19.92
CA ASP A 15 10.44 4.17 -20.46
C ASP A 15 9.52 4.22 -21.71
N THR A 16 9.17 5.41 -22.22
CA THR A 16 8.32 5.54 -23.40
C THR A 16 9.10 5.32 -24.69
N PHE A 17 8.44 4.76 -25.70
CA PHE A 17 8.99 4.57 -27.03
C PHE A 17 8.02 5.06 -28.10
N ALA A 18 8.56 5.55 -29.22
CA ALA A 18 7.77 6.17 -30.27
C ALA A 18 7.61 5.24 -31.48
N VAL A 19 6.37 5.00 -31.89
CA VAL A 19 6.03 4.26 -33.10
C VAL A 19 5.77 5.24 -34.23
N ASN A 20 6.71 5.31 -35.17
CA ASN A 20 6.61 6.16 -36.35
C ASN A 20 5.81 5.46 -37.45
N ILE A 21 4.64 6.00 -37.79
CA ILE A 21 3.78 5.52 -38.86
C ILE A 21 4.05 6.33 -40.13
N ALA A 22 4.61 5.65 -41.13
CA ALA A 22 4.92 6.19 -42.45
C ALA A 22 3.66 6.27 -43.34
N LYS A 23 3.79 6.88 -44.52
CA LYS A 23 2.69 6.95 -45.51
C LYS A 23 2.26 5.56 -45.97
N GLU A 24 3.22 4.66 -46.10
CA GLU A 24 3.03 3.23 -46.36
C GLU A 24 3.91 2.46 -45.39
N SER A 25 3.35 1.43 -44.76
CA SER A 25 4.06 0.58 -43.79
C SER A 25 4.06 -0.86 -44.28
N ASP A 26 5.20 -1.54 -44.16
CA ASP A 26 5.31 -2.96 -44.46
C ASP A 26 4.72 -3.79 -43.31
N ILE A 27 3.62 -4.48 -43.60
CA ILE A 27 2.94 -5.40 -42.70
C ILE A 27 3.03 -6.78 -43.31
N LEU A 28 3.90 -7.63 -42.75
CA LEU A 28 4.10 -9.03 -43.18
C LEU A 28 4.43 -9.17 -44.68
N GLY A 29 5.20 -8.24 -45.25
CA GLY A 29 5.61 -8.24 -46.66
C GLY A 29 4.62 -7.55 -47.60
N SER A 30 3.55 -6.93 -47.06
CA SER A 30 2.57 -6.16 -47.84
C SER A 30 2.60 -4.69 -47.44
N LEU A 31 2.68 -3.80 -48.42
CA LEU A 31 2.62 -2.35 -48.18
C LEU A 31 1.17 -1.92 -47.93
N VAL A 32 0.91 -1.41 -46.72
CA VAL A 32 -0.40 -0.88 -46.30
C VAL A 32 -0.30 0.64 -46.17
N LYS A 33 -1.21 1.37 -46.84
CA LYS A 33 -1.30 2.83 -46.73
C LYS A 33 -1.82 3.24 -45.36
N PHE A 34 -1.37 4.40 -44.86
CA PHE A 34 -1.84 4.95 -43.58
C PHE A 34 -3.37 5.02 -43.48
N ASP A 35 -4.04 5.37 -44.58
CA ASP A 35 -5.48 5.48 -44.63
C ASP A 35 -6.24 4.16 -44.41
N ASP A 36 -5.58 3.04 -44.67
CA ASP A 36 -6.13 1.68 -44.60
C ASP A 36 -5.56 0.90 -43.40
N LEU A 37 -4.65 1.51 -42.63
CA LEU A 37 -3.91 0.85 -41.56
C LEU A 37 -4.80 0.62 -40.34
N LYS A 38 -4.98 -0.66 -39.98
CA LYS A 38 -5.85 -1.08 -38.88
C LYS A 38 -5.08 -1.16 -37.56
N ILE A 39 -5.81 -1.18 -36.44
CA ILE A 39 -5.22 -1.41 -35.12
C ILE A 39 -4.48 -2.77 -35.07
N SER A 40 -4.93 -3.79 -35.80
CA SER A 40 -4.19 -5.06 -35.94
C SER A 40 -2.78 -4.88 -36.52
N ASP A 41 -2.62 -3.94 -37.43
CA ASP A 41 -1.36 -3.65 -38.11
C ASP A 41 -0.45 -2.81 -37.19
N LEU A 42 -1.05 -1.91 -36.41
CA LEU A 42 -0.34 -1.19 -35.34
C LEU A 42 0.22 -2.14 -34.29
N LYS A 43 -0.51 -3.19 -33.89
CA LYS A 43 0.02 -4.23 -32.99
C LYS A 43 1.26 -4.91 -33.58
N TYR A 44 1.26 -5.19 -34.89
CA TYR A 44 2.42 -5.77 -35.58
C TYR A 44 3.63 -4.81 -35.57
N LEU A 45 3.40 -3.53 -35.86
CA LEU A 45 4.46 -2.51 -35.85
C LEU A 45 5.09 -2.36 -34.46
N ILE A 46 4.27 -2.27 -33.40
CA ILE A 46 4.75 -2.22 -32.01
C ILE A 46 5.58 -3.45 -31.68
N TYR A 47 5.08 -4.64 -32.03
CA TYR A 47 5.78 -5.90 -31.78
C TYR A 47 7.14 -5.94 -32.48
N ASN A 48 7.22 -5.52 -33.74
CA ASN A 48 8.45 -5.56 -34.52
C ASN A 48 9.50 -4.53 -34.08
N LEU A 49 9.06 -3.38 -33.58
CA LEU A 49 9.95 -2.28 -33.15
C LEU A 49 10.57 -2.52 -31.77
N GLU A 50 9.75 -2.82 -30.76
CA GLU A 50 10.19 -2.76 -29.36
C GLU A 50 10.17 -4.13 -28.66
N ILE A 51 9.44 -5.09 -29.22
CA ILE A 51 9.10 -6.34 -28.53
C ILE A 51 9.61 -7.59 -29.28
N ASN A 52 10.45 -7.38 -30.29
CA ASN A 52 10.97 -8.41 -31.17
C ASN A 52 12.09 -9.20 -30.45
N GLY A 53 11.68 -10.18 -29.64
CA GLY A 53 12.56 -11.00 -28.80
C GLY A 53 11.80 -11.93 -27.85
N THR A 54 10.54 -11.62 -27.57
CA THR A 54 9.63 -12.42 -26.72
C THR A 54 8.74 -13.35 -27.54
N LYS A 55 8.68 -14.64 -27.19
CA LYS A 55 7.92 -15.66 -27.92
C LYS A 55 6.42 -15.60 -27.65
N PHE A 56 5.70 -14.77 -28.41
CA PHE A 56 4.23 -14.78 -28.40
C PHE A 56 3.63 -14.17 -29.67
N ASN A 57 2.33 -14.38 -29.88
CA ASN A 57 1.62 -13.83 -31.02
C ASN A 57 1.22 -12.36 -30.77
N TYR A 58 1.73 -11.44 -31.60
CA TYR A 58 1.43 -10.00 -31.54
C TYR A 58 -0.07 -9.67 -31.52
N LYS A 59 -0.93 -10.54 -32.06
CA LYS A 59 -2.40 -10.38 -32.02
C LYS A 59 -2.95 -10.33 -30.59
N ASN A 60 -2.22 -10.92 -29.64
CA ASN A 60 -2.60 -11.00 -28.23
C ASN A 60 -2.18 -9.78 -27.41
N ILE A 61 -1.52 -8.78 -28.01
CA ILE A 61 -1.22 -7.50 -27.36
C ILE A 61 -2.52 -6.72 -27.18
N GLY A 62 -2.81 -6.23 -25.97
CA GLY A 62 -3.84 -5.23 -25.74
C GLY A 62 -3.28 -3.82 -25.99
N LEU A 63 -4.00 -2.97 -26.72
CA LEU A 63 -3.61 -1.58 -26.90
C LEU A 63 -4.71 -0.69 -26.33
N TRP A 64 -4.33 0.21 -25.43
CA TRP A 64 -5.25 1.13 -24.77
C TRP A 64 -4.88 2.55 -25.12
N LYS A 65 -5.83 3.31 -25.69
CA LYS A 65 -5.66 4.72 -25.98
C LYS A 65 -5.78 5.52 -24.68
N VAL A 66 -4.82 6.38 -24.44
CA VAL A 66 -4.74 7.31 -23.31
C VAL A 66 -4.27 8.68 -23.81
N ASP A 67 -4.35 9.69 -22.94
CA ASP A 67 -3.80 11.02 -23.21
C ASP A 67 -3.14 11.58 -21.95
N ILE A 68 -1.88 11.20 -21.73
CA ILE A 68 -1.15 11.49 -20.49
C ILE A 68 -0.05 12.50 -20.78
N ALA A 69 -0.21 13.71 -20.24
CA ALA A 69 0.81 14.74 -20.27
C ALA A 69 1.92 14.49 -19.23
N TYR A 70 3.11 15.04 -19.48
CA TYR A 70 4.30 14.83 -18.64
C TYR A 70 4.10 15.24 -17.17
N ASP A 71 3.38 16.34 -16.94
CA ASP A 71 3.00 16.86 -15.63
C ASP A 71 2.00 15.97 -14.87
N LYS A 72 1.38 15.01 -15.57
CA LYS A 72 0.51 13.96 -15.02
C LYS A 72 1.20 12.60 -14.89
N SER A 73 2.53 12.55 -14.97
CA SER A 73 3.30 11.31 -14.80
C SER A 73 2.98 10.55 -13.51
N TYR A 74 2.61 11.24 -12.42
CA TYR A 74 2.17 10.61 -11.17
C TYR A 74 0.95 9.68 -11.34
N MET A 75 0.14 9.86 -12.38
CA MET A 75 -1.02 8.98 -12.65
C MET A 75 -0.61 7.58 -13.09
N LEU A 76 0.65 7.40 -13.53
CA LEU A 76 1.22 6.10 -13.89
C LEU A 76 1.63 5.29 -12.66
N GLU A 77 1.78 5.92 -11.50
CA GLU A 77 2.07 5.21 -10.26
C GLU A 77 0.91 4.27 -9.92
N TYR A 78 1.24 3.00 -9.71
CA TYR A 78 0.27 1.94 -9.39
C TYR A 78 -0.75 1.62 -10.51
N VAL A 79 -0.39 1.82 -11.80
CA VAL A 79 -1.15 1.29 -12.93
C VAL A 79 -0.52 -0.03 -13.40
N THR A 80 -1.09 -1.16 -12.99
CA THR A 80 -0.54 -2.50 -13.30
C THR A 80 -1.54 -3.44 -13.96
N THR A 81 -2.82 -3.07 -14.00
CA THR A 81 -3.91 -3.90 -14.56
C THR A 81 -4.71 -3.18 -15.64
N GLU A 82 -5.50 -3.93 -16.43
CA GLU A 82 -6.44 -3.33 -17.39
C GLU A 82 -7.46 -2.40 -16.73
N ASP A 83 -7.94 -2.77 -15.54
CA ASP A 83 -8.92 -1.98 -14.81
C ASP A 83 -8.31 -0.69 -14.27
N ASP A 84 -7.02 -0.70 -13.93
CA ASP A 84 -6.30 0.54 -13.61
C ASP A 84 -6.25 1.48 -14.82
N ILE A 85 -6.00 0.96 -16.03
CA ILE A 85 -5.97 1.78 -17.25
C ILE A 85 -7.34 2.44 -17.47
N LYS A 86 -8.43 1.68 -17.34
CA LYS A 86 -9.80 2.20 -17.50
C LYS A 86 -10.14 3.22 -16.43
N LEU A 87 -9.96 2.87 -15.16
CA LEU A 87 -10.48 3.64 -14.02
C LEU A 87 -9.59 4.83 -13.65
N LYS A 88 -8.26 4.69 -13.74
CA LYS A 88 -7.30 5.73 -13.33
C LYS A 88 -6.88 6.62 -14.50
N LEU A 89 -6.70 6.04 -15.70
CA LEU A 89 -6.22 6.79 -16.87
C LEU A 89 -7.34 7.17 -17.84
N GLY A 90 -8.57 6.70 -17.62
CA GLY A 90 -9.68 6.89 -18.55
C GLY A 90 -9.43 6.21 -19.90
N GLY A 91 -8.65 5.13 -19.91
CA GLY A 91 -8.17 4.51 -21.14
C GLY A 91 -9.25 3.77 -21.91
N GLU A 92 -9.19 3.89 -23.24
CA GLU A 92 -10.12 3.27 -24.18
C GLU A 92 -9.44 2.10 -24.91
N LEU A 93 -10.05 0.91 -24.89
CA LEU A 93 -9.50 -0.26 -25.59
C LEU A 93 -9.58 -0.07 -27.10
N LEU A 94 -8.44 -0.22 -27.80
CA LEU A 94 -8.38 -0.10 -29.25
C LEU A 94 -8.81 -1.42 -29.92
N ILE A 95 -9.86 -1.34 -30.74
CA ILE A 95 -10.45 -2.51 -31.40
C ILE A 95 -9.67 -2.86 -32.68
N PRO A 96 -9.16 -4.10 -32.86
CA PRO A 96 -8.25 -4.48 -33.94
C PRO A 96 -8.71 -4.18 -35.37
N ILE A 97 -10.03 -4.21 -35.62
CA ILE A 97 -10.61 -4.03 -36.96
C ILE A 97 -10.77 -2.57 -37.38
N PHE A 98 -10.67 -1.63 -36.43
CA PHE A 98 -10.83 -0.19 -36.69
C PHE A 98 -9.54 0.43 -37.20
N LEU A 99 -9.68 1.58 -37.87
CA LEU A 99 -8.57 2.28 -38.49
C LEU A 99 -7.80 3.11 -37.47
N VAL A 100 -6.46 3.11 -37.56
CA VAL A 100 -5.61 3.94 -36.69
C VAL A 100 -5.98 5.42 -36.79
N LYS A 101 -6.30 5.90 -37.99
CA LYS A 101 -6.68 7.30 -38.21
C LYS A 101 -7.98 7.71 -37.51
N GLU A 102 -8.85 6.77 -37.12
CA GLU A 102 -10.08 7.10 -36.39
C GLU A 102 -9.80 7.45 -34.94
N TYR A 103 -8.81 6.79 -34.34
CA TYR A 103 -8.42 7.00 -32.95
C TYR A 103 -7.43 8.15 -32.72
N PHE A 104 -6.61 8.49 -33.72
CA PHE A 104 -5.42 9.35 -33.52
C PHE A 104 -5.39 10.64 -34.35
N LYS A 105 -6.55 11.27 -34.62
CA LYS A 105 -6.61 12.49 -35.47
C LYS A 105 -5.89 13.72 -34.89
N ASN A 106 -5.90 13.89 -33.56
CA ASN A 106 -5.43 15.10 -32.89
C ASN A 106 -4.51 14.76 -31.70
N LEU A 107 -3.33 14.23 -31.99
CA LEU A 107 -2.36 13.85 -30.95
C LEU A 107 -1.52 15.03 -30.47
N ILE A 108 -1.35 15.15 -29.15
CA ILE A 108 -0.39 16.06 -28.54
C ILE A 108 0.97 15.34 -28.48
N GLN A 109 1.92 15.75 -29.32
CA GLN A 109 3.17 14.99 -29.54
C GLN A 109 3.98 14.64 -28.29
N SER A 110 3.85 15.39 -27.19
CA SER A 110 4.56 15.13 -25.93
C SER A 110 3.88 14.10 -25.02
N ASN A 111 2.64 13.72 -25.32
CA ASN A 111 1.84 12.89 -24.42
C ASN A 111 2.06 11.41 -24.71
N ILE A 112 1.81 10.58 -23.71
CA ILE A 112 1.65 9.14 -23.94
C ILE A 112 0.27 8.93 -24.54
N HIS A 113 0.24 8.23 -25.67
CA HIS A 113 -0.98 8.00 -26.45
C HIS A 113 -1.51 6.57 -26.29
N VAL A 114 -0.62 5.62 -26.03
CA VAL A 114 -0.98 4.19 -25.96
C VAL A 114 -0.29 3.52 -24.78
N ILE A 115 -1.07 2.82 -23.95
CA ILE A 115 -0.56 1.81 -23.04
C ILE A 115 -0.60 0.44 -23.75
N VAL A 116 0.57 -0.20 -23.84
CA VAL A 116 0.76 -1.51 -24.45
C VAL A 116 0.68 -2.57 -23.37
N GLN A 117 -0.39 -3.35 -23.42
CA GLN A 117 -0.60 -4.48 -22.53
C GLN A 117 -0.07 -5.76 -23.20
N MET A 118 0.94 -6.34 -22.57
CA MET A 118 1.54 -7.58 -23.04
C MET A 118 0.65 -8.78 -22.70
N PRO A 119 0.56 -9.80 -23.57
CA PRO A 119 -0.14 -11.03 -23.22
C PRO A 119 0.61 -11.73 -22.09
N ALA A 120 -0.16 -12.38 -21.22
CA ALA A 120 0.31 -13.07 -20.01
C ALA A 120 1.54 -13.99 -20.20
N ALA A 121 1.71 -14.59 -21.38
CA ALA A 121 2.84 -15.47 -21.70
C ALA A 121 4.11 -14.73 -22.18
N ALA A 122 3.99 -13.46 -22.56
CA ALA A 122 5.06 -12.58 -23.02
C ALA A 122 5.60 -11.65 -21.94
N ALA A 123 4.74 -11.31 -20.98
CA ALA A 123 5.16 -10.77 -19.69
C ALA A 123 6.14 -11.73 -18.99
N ALA A 124 6.17 -13.01 -19.35
CA ALA A 124 7.05 -14.06 -18.86
C ALA A 124 8.55 -13.95 -19.27
N GLY A 125 9.09 -12.73 -19.35
CA GLY A 125 10.40 -12.44 -18.74
C GLY A 125 10.32 -12.33 -17.20
N SER A 126 9.11 -12.16 -16.67
CA SER A 126 8.73 -12.38 -15.28
C SER A 126 7.21 -12.52 -15.21
N HIS A 127 6.74 -13.67 -14.74
CA HIS A 127 5.33 -13.97 -14.42
C HIS A 127 4.47 -14.49 -15.58
N LYS A 128 4.57 -15.81 -15.79
CA LYS A 128 3.42 -16.62 -16.25
C LYS A 128 2.20 -16.26 -15.40
N HIS A 129 1.03 -16.07 -16.03
CA HIS A 129 -0.25 -16.32 -15.34
C HIS A 129 -0.32 -17.82 -15.00
N LEU A 130 0.40 -18.20 -13.95
CA LEU A 130 -0.04 -19.23 -13.03
C LEU A 130 -1.27 -18.64 -12.33
N LYS A 131 -2.22 -19.49 -11.96
CA LYS A 131 -3.11 -19.24 -10.82
C LYS A 131 -2.24 -18.53 -9.75
N MET A 132 -2.59 -17.33 -9.30
CA MET A 132 -1.74 -16.62 -8.34
C MET A 132 -1.70 -17.48 -7.08
N ASN A 133 -0.67 -18.32 -6.99
CA ASN A 133 -0.38 -19.03 -5.77
C ASN A 133 0.06 -17.93 -4.83
N ARG A 134 -0.63 -17.83 -3.70
CA ARG A 134 -0.27 -16.94 -2.61
C ARG A 134 1.24 -17.08 -2.35
N CYS A 135 1.90 -16.00 -1.95
CA CYS A 135 3.34 -16.03 -1.66
C CYS A 135 3.63 -15.55 -0.24
N PHE A 136 4.81 -15.92 0.28
CA PHE A 136 5.28 -15.32 1.53
C PHE A 136 5.79 -13.90 1.29
N CYS A 137 5.64 -13.01 2.28
CA CYS A 137 6.18 -11.66 2.21
C CYS A 137 6.81 -11.25 3.56
N PRO A 138 8.08 -10.82 3.58
CA PRO A 138 8.79 -10.54 4.83
C PRO A 138 8.54 -9.15 5.41
N ALA A 139 8.28 -8.14 4.58
CA ALA A 139 8.35 -6.73 5.00
C ALA A 139 7.11 -5.89 4.65
N ASN A 140 6.36 -6.25 3.61
CA ASN A 140 5.22 -5.46 3.17
C ASN A 140 3.94 -5.86 3.91
N ARG A 141 2.92 -5.00 3.81
CA ARG A 141 1.55 -5.33 4.21
C ARG A 141 1.10 -6.58 3.45
N LEU A 142 0.54 -7.54 4.18
CA LEU A 142 -0.03 -8.75 3.59
C LEU A 142 -1.45 -8.50 3.08
N ASP A 143 -1.78 -9.10 1.95
CA ASP A 143 -3.13 -9.18 1.41
C ASP A 143 -3.56 -10.66 1.38
N PRO A 144 -4.65 -11.06 2.06
CA PRO A 144 -5.07 -12.46 2.13
C PRO A 144 -5.31 -13.14 0.77
N GLU A 145 -5.64 -12.36 -0.26
CA GLU A 145 -5.82 -12.87 -1.64
C GLU A 145 -4.47 -13.22 -2.30
N ASN A 146 -3.39 -12.55 -1.89
CA ASN A 146 -2.09 -12.62 -2.54
C ASN A 146 -1.01 -13.27 -1.68
N ASN A 147 -1.25 -13.43 -0.37
CA ASN A 147 -0.25 -13.87 0.60
C ASN A 147 -0.76 -14.98 1.51
N PHE A 148 0.15 -15.86 1.92
CA PHE A 148 -0.10 -16.74 3.05
C PHE A 148 -0.27 -15.91 4.30
N TYR A 149 -1.34 -16.20 5.02
CA TYR A 149 -1.86 -15.26 5.99
C TYR A 149 -2.49 -15.97 7.17
N VAL A 150 -2.22 -15.43 8.36
CA VAL A 150 -2.91 -15.81 9.59
C VAL A 150 -3.66 -14.58 10.07
N LYS A 151 -4.99 -14.70 10.12
CA LYS A 151 -5.87 -13.62 10.55
C LYS A 151 -5.76 -13.41 12.06
N PRO A 152 -5.37 -12.22 12.55
CA PRO A 152 -5.28 -11.90 13.99
C PRO A 152 -6.68 -11.63 14.57
N LYS A 153 -7.56 -12.63 14.50
CA LYS A 153 -9.00 -12.49 14.77
C LYS A 153 -9.28 -11.91 16.16
N GLU A 154 -8.74 -12.55 17.20
CA GLU A 154 -8.96 -12.15 18.60
C GLU A 154 -8.47 -10.72 18.87
N LEU A 155 -7.27 -10.37 18.39
CA LEU A 155 -6.71 -9.02 18.55
C LEU A 155 -7.57 -7.96 17.85
N VAL A 156 -8.02 -8.24 16.62
CA VAL A 156 -8.86 -7.32 15.83
C VAL A 156 -10.24 -7.16 16.46
N GLU A 157 -10.84 -8.23 16.95
CA GLU A 157 -12.13 -8.18 17.64
C GLU A 157 -12.04 -7.39 18.95
N ASN A 158 -11.02 -7.65 19.78
CA ASN A 158 -10.82 -6.92 21.04
C ASN A 158 -10.57 -5.42 20.82
N LEU A 159 -9.69 -5.09 19.86
CA LEU A 159 -9.41 -3.71 19.49
C LEU A 159 -10.63 -3.03 18.85
N GLY A 160 -11.34 -3.74 17.98
CA GLY A 160 -12.57 -3.29 17.33
C GLY A 160 -13.68 -2.98 18.33
N ASN A 161 -13.88 -3.82 19.34
CA ASN A 161 -14.86 -3.59 20.40
C ASN A 161 -14.53 -2.32 21.21
N CYS A 162 -13.26 -2.10 21.57
CA CYS A 162 -12.85 -0.86 22.26
C CYS A 162 -13.10 0.39 21.41
N ILE A 163 -12.89 0.30 20.10
CA ILE A 163 -13.15 1.38 19.14
C ILE A 163 -14.65 1.68 19.04
N VAL A 164 -15.49 0.63 18.98
CA VAL A 164 -16.95 0.77 18.94
C VAL A 164 -17.48 1.40 20.23
N GLU A 165 -16.88 1.10 21.39
CA GLU A 165 -17.15 1.76 22.68
C GLU A 165 -16.66 3.22 22.74
N GLY A 166 -15.94 3.71 21.72
CA GLY A 166 -15.45 5.09 21.66
C GLY A 166 -14.13 5.31 22.40
N LYS A 167 -13.42 4.25 22.80
CA LYS A 167 -12.11 4.35 23.46
C LYS A 167 -11.04 4.68 22.44
N PHE A 168 -10.21 5.67 22.73
CA PHE A 168 -9.00 5.93 21.96
C PHE A 168 -7.98 4.85 22.27
N CYS A 169 -7.41 4.28 21.23
CA CYS A 169 -6.55 3.10 21.34
C CYS A 169 -5.11 3.39 20.87
N LEU A 170 -4.16 2.78 21.55
CA LEU A 170 -2.75 2.75 21.18
C LEU A 170 -2.38 1.32 20.81
N PHE A 171 -1.98 1.08 19.57
CA PHE A 171 -1.55 -0.24 19.10
C PHE A 171 -0.08 -0.22 18.70
N TYR A 172 0.77 -0.90 19.47
CA TYR A 172 2.22 -0.86 19.26
C TYR A 172 2.84 -2.24 19.08
N GLY A 173 4.11 -2.28 18.71
CA GLY A 173 4.87 -3.51 18.55
C GLY A 173 6.28 -3.24 18.04
N HIS A 174 7.07 -4.28 17.82
CA HIS A 174 8.39 -4.11 17.18
C HIS A 174 8.22 -3.77 15.68
N ARG A 175 9.31 -3.35 15.03
CA ARG A 175 9.33 -3.24 13.56
C ARG A 175 9.03 -4.60 12.95
N GLN A 176 8.32 -4.62 11.82
CA GLN A 176 7.94 -5.86 11.12
C GLN A 176 7.13 -6.86 11.99
N SER A 177 6.47 -6.41 13.05
CA SER A 177 5.59 -7.29 13.85
C SER A 177 4.20 -7.51 13.23
N GLY A 178 3.93 -7.04 12.00
CA GLY A 178 2.62 -7.15 11.35
C GLY A 178 1.57 -6.12 11.79
N LYS A 179 2.00 -4.97 12.33
CA LYS A 179 1.10 -3.89 12.79
C LYS A 179 0.24 -3.33 11.66
N THR A 180 0.86 -2.88 10.57
CA THR A 180 0.15 -2.36 9.39
C THR A 180 -0.81 -3.41 8.82
N THR A 181 -0.42 -4.68 8.76
CA THR A 181 -1.31 -5.77 8.34
C THR A 181 -2.54 -5.89 9.26
N THR A 182 -2.33 -5.81 10.58
CA THR A 182 -3.43 -5.82 11.57
C THR A 182 -4.32 -4.57 11.46
N ALA A 183 -3.74 -3.40 11.17
CA ALA A 183 -4.47 -2.15 10.98
C ALA A 183 -5.45 -2.22 9.80
N TRP A 184 -5.05 -2.90 8.72
CA TRP A 184 -5.91 -3.10 7.56
C TRP A 184 -7.02 -4.11 7.82
N GLU A 185 -6.75 -5.19 8.56
CA GLU A 185 -7.82 -6.06 9.05
C GLU A 185 -8.78 -5.34 9.97
N LEU A 186 -8.27 -4.48 10.85
CA LEU A 186 -9.09 -3.67 11.74
C LEU A 186 -9.99 -2.74 10.94
N LYS A 187 -9.45 -2.06 9.92
CA LYS A 187 -10.25 -1.26 8.98
C LYS A 187 -11.37 -2.09 8.37
N ARG A 188 -11.05 -3.25 7.77
CA ARG A 188 -12.04 -4.17 7.16
C ARG A 188 -13.10 -4.60 8.17
N TRP A 189 -12.68 -4.94 9.39
CA TRP A 189 -13.58 -5.36 10.45
C TRP A 189 -14.54 -4.23 10.86
N ILE A 190 -14.06 -3.01 11.04
CA ILE A 190 -14.90 -1.84 11.38
C ILE A 190 -15.92 -1.58 10.26
N GLU A 191 -15.47 -1.54 9.00
CA GLU A 191 -16.33 -1.29 7.83
C GLU A 191 -17.40 -2.37 7.64
N THR A 192 -17.11 -3.61 8.08
CA THR A 192 -18.05 -4.74 7.97
C THR A 192 -19.00 -4.85 9.16
N ASN A 193 -18.55 -4.51 10.37
CA ASN A 193 -19.27 -4.80 11.62
C ASN A 193 -19.86 -3.55 12.29
N SER A 194 -19.70 -2.36 11.71
CA SER A 194 -20.16 -1.12 12.31
C SER A 194 -20.64 -0.10 11.27
N LYS A 195 -21.29 0.96 11.75
CA LYS A 195 -21.74 2.10 10.92
C LYS A 195 -20.64 3.13 10.63
N TYR A 196 -19.44 2.95 11.18
CA TYR A 196 -18.42 3.99 11.19
C TYR A 196 -17.66 4.06 9.86
N THR A 197 -17.35 5.28 9.42
CA THR A 197 -16.45 5.50 8.28
C THR A 197 -15.01 5.54 8.77
N VAL A 198 -14.11 4.78 8.14
CA VAL A 198 -12.69 4.75 8.54
C VAL A 198 -11.86 5.76 7.75
N CYS A 199 -11.27 6.73 8.44
CA CYS A 199 -10.21 7.57 7.91
C CYS A 199 -8.86 6.95 8.25
N TYR A 200 -8.20 6.34 7.26
CA TYR A 200 -6.89 5.71 7.43
C TYR A 200 -5.78 6.66 6.96
N LEU A 201 -4.94 7.11 7.88
CA LEU A 201 -3.75 7.92 7.63
C LEU A 201 -2.50 7.06 7.87
N ASN A 202 -1.47 7.26 7.07
CA ASN A 202 -0.14 6.64 7.29
C ASN A 202 0.91 7.74 7.37
N PHE A 203 1.66 7.84 8.45
CA PHE A 203 2.61 8.92 8.69
C PHE A 203 4.02 8.66 8.14
N ASN A 204 4.28 7.48 7.56
CA ASN A 204 5.58 7.16 6.97
C ASN A 204 5.86 7.96 5.68
N SER A 205 4.82 8.37 4.95
CA SER A 205 4.94 9.20 3.74
C SER A 205 4.31 10.57 3.93
N GLY A 206 4.96 11.63 3.45
CA GLY A 206 4.32 12.95 3.32
C GLY A 206 3.98 13.70 4.62
N ILE A 207 4.46 13.26 5.79
CA ILE A 207 4.41 14.05 7.02
C ILE A 207 5.80 14.65 7.28
N VAL A 208 5.84 15.95 7.53
CA VAL A 208 7.06 16.70 7.81
C VAL A 208 7.04 17.14 9.27
N THR A 209 8.01 16.67 10.05
CA THR A 209 8.12 16.96 11.49
C THR A 209 9.28 17.90 11.84
N ASN A 210 10.12 18.28 10.88
CA ASN A 210 11.31 19.11 11.09
C ASN A 210 11.20 20.55 10.57
N LYS A 211 10.02 20.98 10.08
CA LYS A 211 9.79 22.35 9.54
C LYS A 211 8.86 23.20 10.42
N GLY A 212 8.60 22.76 11.65
CA GLY A 212 7.73 23.45 12.61
C GLY A 212 6.26 23.06 12.54
N LEU A 213 5.48 23.52 13.52
CA LEU A 213 4.08 23.15 13.75
C LEU A 213 3.16 23.46 12.56
N SER A 214 3.34 24.62 11.91
CA SER A 214 2.43 25.02 10.83
C SER A 214 2.55 24.11 9.60
N GLU A 215 3.79 23.76 9.23
CA GLU A 215 4.03 22.80 8.15
C GLU A 215 3.52 21.41 8.53
N PHE A 216 3.76 20.96 9.76
CA PHE A 216 3.23 19.69 10.25
C PHE A 216 1.71 19.60 10.06
N TRP A 217 0.96 20.57 10.57
CA TRP A 217 -0.50 20.58 10.45
C TRP A 217 -0.99 20.73 9.01
N ARG A 218 -0.27 21.50 8.18
CA ARG A 218 -0.53 21.59 6.75
C ARG A 218 -0.49 20.22 6.10
N PHE A 219 0.57 19.43 6.32
CA PHE A 219 0.70 18.09 5.75
C PHE A 219 -0.35 17.11 6.28
N VAL A 220 -0.64 17.13 7.59
CA VAL A 220 -1.69 16.29 8.18
C VAL A 220 -3.05 16.60 7.55
N CYS A 221 -3.43 17.88 7.48
CA CYS A 221 -4.69 18.30 6.88
C CYS A 221 -4.78 17.90 5.41
N PHE A 222 -3.71 18.13 4.62
CA PHE A 222 -3.67 17.70 3.21
C PHE A 222 -3.87 16.19 3.07
N LYS A 223 -3.29 15.40 3.97
CA LYS A 223 -3.43 13.95 3.95
C LYS A 223 -4.85 13.50 4.28
N VAL A 224 -5.49 14.15 5.26
CA VAL A 224 -6.92 13.93 5.56
C VAL A 224 -7.76 14.23 4.31
N LYS A 225 -7.54 15.36 3.63
CA LYS A 225 -8.25 15.68 2.38
C LYS A 225 -8.00 14.66 1.28
N SER A 226 -6.78 14.16 1.12
CA SER A 226 -6.51 13.17 0.06
C SER A 226 -7.27 11.87 0.31
N VAL A 227 -7.43 11.47 1.57
CA VAL A 227 -8.14 10.25 1.95
C VAL A 227 -9.65 10.45 1.95
N MET A 228 -10.12 11.64 2.32
CA MET A 228 -11.54 11.95 2.52
C MET A 228 -12.10 12.95 1.49
N SER A 229 -11.55 12.95 0.27
CA SER A 229 -11.82 13.98 -0.74
C SER A 229 -13.29 14.14 -1.13
N ALA A 230 -14.09 13.07 -1.01
CA ALA A 230 -15.53 13.09 -1.28
C ALA A 230 -16.38 13.64 -0.12
N CYS A 231 -15.83 13.69 1.10
CA CYS A 231 -16.56 13.99 2.33
C CYS A 231 -16.20 15.35 2.93
N VAL A 232 -15.08 15.94 2.51
CA VAL A 232 -14.60 17.25 2.98
C VAL A 232 -14.90 18.29 1.92
N ASP A 233 -15.69 19.31 2.27
CA ASP A 233 -16.04 20.40 1.36
C ASP A 233 -14.76 21.11 0.85
N LYS A 234 -14.62 21.20 -0.48
CA LYS A 234 -13.46 21.80 -1.14
C LYS A 234 -13.27 23.28 -0.78
N VAL A 235 -14.38 24.02 -0.61
CA VAL A 235 -14.40 25.45 -0.24
C VAL A 235 -13.98 25.61 1.22
N VAL A 236 -14.56 24.82 2.12
CA VAL A 236 -14.19 24.83 3.56
C VAL A 236 -12.70 24.54 3.70
N PHE A 237 -12.21 23.48 3.06
CA PHE A 237 -10.81 23.10 3.13
C PHE A 237 -9.87 24.16 2.52
N SER A 238 -10.25 24.77 1.39
CA SER A 238 -9.44 25.83 0.79
C SER A 238 -9.36 27.09 1.65
N THR A 239 -10.39 27.36 2.45
CA THR A 239 -10.42 28.50 3.37
C THR A 239 -9.55 28.23 4.60
N LEU A 240 -9.59 27.00 5.14
CA LEU A 240 -8.75 26.57 6.27
C LEU A 240 -7.24 26.64 5.97
N LEU A 241 -6.83 26.61 4.70
CA LEU A 241 -5.42 26.62 4.30
C LEU A 241 -4.86 27.99 3.87
N LYS A 242 -5.68 29.06 3.86
CA LYS A 242 -5.23 30.41 3.46
C LYS A 242 -4.50 31.16 4.57
N GLU A 243 -4.71 30.77 5.82
CA GLU A 243 -4.09 31.37 7.00
C GLU A 243 -2.92 30.49 7.49
N LYS A 244 -2.21 30.95 8.53
CA LYS A 244 -1.25 30.12 9.26
C LYS A 244 -1.98 28.88 9.78
N ILE A 245 -1.56 27.70 9.32
CA ILE A 245 -2.24 26.45 9.65
C ILE A 245 -1.80 26.01 11.04
N GLU A 246 -2.77 25.70 11.90
CA GLU A 246 -2.60 25.29 13.28
C GLU A 246 -3.47 24.07 13.58
N ALA A 247 -3.31 23.48 14.77
CA ALA A 247 -4.11 22.39 15.33
C ALA A 247 -5.63 22.54 15.08
N SER A 248 -6.15 23.76 15.28
CA SER A 248 -7.57 24.06 15.08
C SER A 248 -8.08 23.83 13.66
N ALA A 249 -7.20 23.90 12.64
CA ALA A 249 -7.57 23.58 11.26
C ALA A 249 -7.86 22.08 11.11
N PHE A 250 -7.07 21.22 11.75
CA PHE A 250 -7.29 19.78 11.79
C PHE A 250 -8.59 19.44 12.52
N GLU A 251 -8.83 20.06 13.68
CA GLU A 251 -10.05 19.87 14.46
C GLU A 251 -11.31 20.29 13.67
N LYS A 252 -11.25 21.43 12.97
CA LYS A 252 -12.37 21.94 12.15
C LYS A 252 -12.75 21.04 10.99
N ILE A 253 -11.81 20.24 10.45
CA ILE A 253 -12.13 19.26 9.39
C ILE A 253 -13.12 18.21 9.90
N PHE A 254 -13.06 17.88 11.19
CA PHE A 254 -13.92 16.90 11.85
C PHE A 254 -15.09 17.52 12.61
N ASN A 255 -15.39 18.80 12.35
CA ASN A 255 -16.60 19.42 12.91
C ASN A 255 -17.84 18.93 12.14
N LYS A 256 -18.88 18.53 12.86
CA LYS A 256 -20.15 18.03 12.31
C LYS A 256 -20.81 18.97 11.29
N ASP A 257 -20.57 20.28 11.41
CA ASP A 257 -21.20 21.30 10.55
C ASP A 257 -20.46 21.44 9.21
N ASN A 258 -19.23 20.90 9.09
CA ASN A 258 -18.36 21.06 7.92
C ASN A 258 -18.35 19.83 7.00
N THR A 259 -19.10 18.77 7.33
CA THR A 259 -19.11 17.53 6.57
C THR A 259 -20.44 16.78 6.74
N SER A 260 -20.81 15.99 5.74
CA SER A 260 -21.99 15.11 5.80
C SER A 260 -21.77 13.84 6.63
N LEU A 261 -20.53 13.54 7.00
CA LEU A 261 -20.18 12.38 7.83
C LEU A 261 -20.65 12.57 9.26
N ARG A 262 -21.11 11.48 9.89
CA ARG A 262 -21.68 11.54 11.25
C ARG A 262 -20.85 10.82 12.30
N ASP A 263 -20.12 9.77 11.94
CA ASP A 263 -19.28 9.04 12.90
C ASP A 263 -18.03 8.43 12.22
N ILE A 264 -16.84 8.93 12.55
CA ILE A 264 -15.56 8.53 11.95
C ILE A 264 -14.67 7.79 12.94
N ILE A 265 -14.00 6.73 12.48
CA ILE A 265 -12.81 6.18 13.15
C ILE A 265 -11.56 6.69 12.45
N LEU A 266 -10.66 7.32 13.20
CA LEU A 266 -9.37 7.79 12.70
C LEU A 266 -8.28 6.76 13.03
N ILE A 267 -7.76 6.06 12.02
CA ILE A 267 -6.62 5.16 12.17
C ILE A 267 -5.37 5.89 11.67
N ILE A 268 -4.36 6.03 12.53
CA ILE A 268 -3.10 6.71 12.20
C ILE A 268 -1.96 5.70 12.33
N ASP A 269 -1.55 5.18 11.18
CA ASP A 269 -0.45 4.23 11.06
C ASP A 269 0.92 4.92 11.02
N GLU A 270 1.94 4.23 11.52
CA GLU A 270 3.31 4.75 11.67
C GLU A 270 3.41 6.07 12.45
N ALA A 271 2.52 6.30 13.42
CA ALA A 271 2.50 7.48 14.28
C ALA A 271 3.78 7.64 15.13
N SER A 272 4.57 6.57 15.30
CA SER A 272 5.92 6.69 15.90
C SER A 272 6.87 7.60 15.12
N ARG A 273 6.55 7.96 13.86
CA ARG A 273 7.34 8.92 13.08
C ARG A 273 7.33 10.34 13.65
N LEU A 274 6.36 10.66 14.49
CA LEU A 274 6.33 11.93 15.24
C LEU A 274 7.41 12.00 16.32
N ILE A 275 7.94 10.85 16.74
CA ILE A 275 9.01 10.74 17.71
C ILE A 275 10.31 10.59 16.91
N ASN A 276 11.06 11.68 16.76
CA ASN A 276 12.42 11.64 16.23
C ASN A 276 13.44 11.74 17.38
N ASP A 277 14.72 11.48 17.10
CA ASP A 277 15.79 11.51 18.11
C ASP A 277 16.11 12.95 18.60
N ASN A 278 15.53 13.98 17.97
CA ASN A 278 15.73 15.40 18.30
C ASN A 278 14.53 15.95 19.10
N ASP A 279 14.56 15.75 20.41
CA ASP A 279 13.49 16.12 21.35
C ASP A 279 13.01 17.59 21.20
N GLU A 280 13.91 18.53 20.92
CA GLU A 280 13.57 19.96 20.77
C GLU A 280 12.55 20.24 19.64
N THR A 281 12.55 19.42 18.58
CA THR A 281 11.64 19.58 17.43
C THR A 281 10.40 18.71 17.51
N SER A 282 10.54 17.50 18.08
CA SER A 282 9.43 16.54 18.19
C SER A 282 8.47 16.89 19.32
N GLN A 283 8.97 17.33 20.46
CA GLN A 283 8.14 17.50 21.66
C GLN A 283 7.00 18.53 21.47
N PRO A 284 7.21 19.70 20.83
CA PRO A 284 6.12 20.62 20.55
C PRO A 284 5.06 20.02 19.63
N ILE A 285 5.48 19.32 18.57
CA ILE A 285 4.57 18.67 17.61
C ILE A 285 3.75 17.57 18.30
N ILE A 286 4.39 16.74 19.12
CA ILE A 286 3.72 15.67 19.86
C ILE A 286 2.71 16.27 20.84
N ASN A 287 3.10 17.29 21.61
CA ASN A 287 2.21 17.92 22.59
C ASN A 287 0.99 18.53 21.92
N ASP A 288 1.19 19.29 20.84
CA ASP A 288 0.10 19.94 20.10
C ASP A 288 -0.80 18.90 19.42
N PHE A 289 -0.22 17.85 18.84
CA PHE A 289 -0.97 16.74 18.25
C PHE A 289 -1.84 16.00 19.28
N ILE A 290 -1.28 15.66 20.44
CA ILE A 290 -2.02 14.99 21.52
C ILE A 290 -3.10 15.91 22.10
N ALA A 291 -2.84 17.23 22.21
CA ALA A 291 -3.83 18.20 22.63
C ALA A 291 -5.04 18.22 21.67
N SER A 292 -4.81 18.26 20.35
CA SER A 292 -5.92 18.15 19.37
C SER A 292 -6.70 16.85 19.47
N LEU A 293 -6.04 15.72 19.76
CA LEU A 293 -6.76 14.46 19.99
C LEU A 293 -7.68 14.56 21.23
N ARG A 294 -7.25 15.24 22.29
CA ARG A 294 -8.13 15.50 23.46
C ARG A 294 -9.33 16.35 23.08
N VAL A 295 -9.12 17.43 22.32
CA VAL A 295 -10.23 18.28 21.83
C VAL A 295 -11.26 17.45 21.07
N LEU A 296 -10.82 16.61 20.12
CA LEU A 296 -11.72 15.73 19.36
C LEU A 296 -12.47 14.74 20.25
N ARG A 297 -11.81 14.17 21.26
CA ARG A 297 -12.42 13.23 22.21
C ARG A 297 -13.47 13.93 23.09
N ASP A 298 -13.12 15.07 23.66
CA ASP A 298 -13.95 15.78 24.64
C ASP A 298 -15.16 16.44 23.98
N GLN A 299 -15.07 16.78 22.69
CA GLN A 299 -16.15 17.33 21.89
C GLN A 299 -16.96 16.28 21.11
N ARG A 300 -16.71 14.99 21.31
CA ARG A 300 -17.36 13.89 20.58
C ARG A 300 -18.88 13.96 20.68
N GLY A 301 -19.56 13.81 19.54
CA GLY A 301 -21.02 13.74 19.46
C GLY A 301 -21.74 15.09 19.58
N ASP A 302 -21.10 16.09 20.19
CA ASP A 302 -21.57 17.47 20.14
C ASP A 302 -20.96 18.23 18.95
N ILE A 303 -19.65 18.48 18.92
CA ILE A 303 -19.01 19.26 17.84
C ILE A 303 -18.21 18.34 16.91
N SER A 304 -17.47 17.38 17.47
CA SER A 304 -16.62 16.47 16.70
C SER A 304 -17.37 15.21 16.26
N ILE A 305 -17.18 14.82 15.00
CA ILE A 305 -17.66 13.54 14.45
C ILE A 305 -16.69 12.37 14.68
N VAL A 306 -15.54 12.61 15.30
CA VAL A 306 -14.56 11.56 15.56
C VAL A 306 -15.09 10.70 16.70
N HIS A 307 -15.44 9.45 16.41
CA HIS A 307 -15.92 8.48 17.38
C HIS A 307 -14.78 7.74 18.09
N SER A 308 -13.68 7.43 17.39
CA SER A 308 -12.48 6.91 18.05
C SER A 308 -11.23 7.18 17.22
N VAL A 309 -10.07 7.11 17.87
CA VAL A 309 -8.74 7.26 17.28
C VAL A 309 -7.91 6.03 17.64
N VAL A 310 -7.19 5.49 16.65
CA VAL A 310 -6.20 4.42 16.84
C VAL A 310 -4.85 4.93 16.39
N LEU A 311 -3.90 5.06 17.33
CA LEU A 311 -2.51 5.36 16.99
C LEU A 311 -1.71 4.07 16.90
N ILE A 312 -1.05 3.86 15.77
CA ILE A 312 -0.26 2.66 15.50
C ILE A 312 1.21 3.03 15.34
N GLY A 313 2.10 2.32 16.02
CA GLY A 313 3.53 2.64 15.92
C GLY A 313 4.45 1.63 16.58
N THR A 314 5.74 1.93 16.57
CA THR A 314 6.71 1.13 17.33
C THR A 314 6.59 1.38 18.84
N LYS A 315 7.27 0.58 19.68
CA LYS A 315 7.22 0.71 21.16
C LYS A 315 7.44 2.12 21.69
N VAL A 316 8.19 2.97 20.98
CA VAL A 316 8.44 4.37 21.37
C VAL A 316 7.15 5.20 21.47
N ILE A 317 6.08 4.80 20.78
CA ILE A 317 4.79 5.47 20.82
C ILE A 317 4.15 5.46 22.22
N LYS A 318 4.61 4.56 23.11
CA LYS A 318 4.25 4.61 24.54
C LYS A 318 4.63 5.93 25.19
N ASN A 319 5.58 6.69 24.64
CA ASN A 319 5.90 8.02 25.13
C ASN A 319 4.70 8.96 25.09
N PHE A 320 3.71 8.74 24.21
CA PHE A 320 2.45 9.50 24.20
C PHE A 320 1.57 9.24 25.45
N LEU A 321 1.83 8.16 26.19
CA LEU A 321 1.25 7.90 27.50
C LEU A 321 2.03 8.64 28.61
N PHE A 322 3.33 8.92 28.39
CA PHE A 322 4.29 9.38 29.40
C PHE A 322 4.74 10.83 29.26
N THR A 323 4.41 11.56 28.19
CA THR A 323 4.80 12.97 27.95
C THR A 323 4.23 13.98 28.96
N GLN A 324 3.89 13.52 30.16
CA GLN A 324 3.26 14.29 31.24
C GLN A 324 3.89 14.09 32.61
N THR A 325 4.77 13.11 32.80
CA THR A 325 5.39 12.87 34.12
C THR A 325 6.65 13.69 34.38
N GLN A 326 7.19 14.41 33.38
CA GLN A 326 8.40 15.25 33.56
C GLN A 326 8.18 16.77 33.50
N GLN A 327 6.95 17.26 33.27
CA GLN A 327 6.67 18.70 33.33
C GLN A 327 6.11 19.10 34.71
N SER A 328 7.05 19.38 35.63
CA SER A 328 6.95 20.20 36.85
C SER A 328 5.79 19.94 37.85
N LYS A 329 6.13 19.93 39.14
CA LYS A 329 5.23 19.74 40.29
C LYS A 329 4.09 20.77 40.45
N ASN A 330 3.91 21.72 39.53
CA ASN A 330 2.99 22.86 39.68
C ASN A 330 2.02 23.11 38.50
N SER A 331 1.90 22.19 37.54
CA SER A 331 0.93 22.32 36.44
C SER A 331 -0.11 21.21 36.54
N THR A 332 -1.40 21.54 36.45
CA THR A 332 -2.48 20.55 36.36
C THR A 332 -2.17 19.54 35.25
N SER A 333 -1.91 18.29 35.61
CA SER A 333 -1.53 17.22 34.68
C SER A 333 -2.67 16.92 33.70
N GLU A 334 -2.51 17.29 32.43
CA GLU A 334 -3.54 17.09 31.40
C GLU A 334 -3.67 15.61 30.95
N ILE A 335 -4.35 14.76 31.71
CA ILE A 335 -4.59 13.33 31.47
C ILE A 335 -4.51 12.91 29.98
N SER A 336 -3.68 11.90 29.67
CA SER A 336 -3.54 11.33 28.31
C SER A 336 -4.91 11.00 27.69
N PRO A 337 -5.10 11.21 26.37
CA PRO A 337 -6.38 10.86 25.73
C PRO A 337 -6.68 9.36 25.72
N PHE A 338 -5.66 8.52 25.96
CA PHE A 338 -5.72 7.06 25.94
C PHE A 338 -5.91 6.48 27.35
N SER A 339 -6.83 5.54 27.50
CA SER A 339 -6.97 4.76 28.74
C SER A 339 -6.05 3.55 28.73
N ALA A 340 -5.75 2.98 29.91
CA ALA A 340 -4.91 1.79 30.01
C ALA A 340 -5.51 0.58 29.30
N GLU A 341 -6.85 0.46 29.28
CA GLU A 341 -7.59 -0.61 28.58
C GLU A 341 -7.54 -0.45 27.05
N GLY A 342 -7.23 0.75 26.55
CA GLY A 342 -7.06 1.05 25.13
C GLY A 342 -5.67 0.72 24.57
N VAL A 343 -4.80 0.07 25.34
CA VAL A 343 -3.40 -0.15 24.96
C VAL A 343 -3.16 -1.61 24.53
N PHE A 344 -2.86 -1.80 23.24
CA PHE A 344 -2.69 -3.09 22.60
C PHE A 344 -1.27 -3.29 22.08
N ASN A 345 -0.78 -4.53 22.13
CA ASN A 345 0.50 -4.90 21.55
C ASN A 345 0.31 -5.96 20.46
N SER A 346 1.13 -5.88 19.43
CA SER A 346 1.22 -6.91 18.41
C SER A 346 1.76 -8.21 19.01
N ALA A 347 0.91 -9.23 19.07
CA ALA A 347 1.31 -10.58 19.46
C ALA A 347 2.32 -11.18 18.47
N GLN A 348 3.14 -12.12 18.94
CA GLN A 348 3.98 -12.99 18.11
C GLN A 348 3.12 -14.15 17.60
N PHE A 349 3.54 -14.81 16.52
CA PHE A 349 2.89 -16.04 16.11
C PHE A 349 3.14 -17.13 17.15
N THR A 350 2.12 -17.94 17.38
CA THR A 350 2.25 -19.23 18.07
C THR A 350 2.91 -20.25 17.16
N ASN A 351 3.45 -21.32 17.72
CA ASN A 351 3.99 -22.44 16.94
C ASN A 351 2.93 -23.00 15.95
N LEU A 352 1.67 -23.10 16.38
CA LEU A 352 0.57 -23.55 15.54
C LEU A 352 0.30 -22.59 14.36
N GLU A 353 0.39 -21.27 14.57
CA GLU A 353 0.22 -20.30 13.48
C GLU A 353 1.38 -20.34 12.48
N VAL A 354 2.61 -20.54 12.96
CA VAL A 354 3.79 -20.76 12.09
C VAL A 354 3.59 -22.03 11.25
N LYS A 355 3.16 -23.14 11.88
CA LYS A 355 2.80 -24.38 11.20
C LYS A 355 1.71 -24.16 10.15
N ASN A 356 0.63 -23.46 10.51
CA ASN A 356 -0.49 -23.20 9.61
C ASN A 356 -0.07 -22.38 8.39
N LEU A 357 0.88 -21.45 8.51
CA LEU A 357 1.39 -20.71 7.35
C LEU A 357 2.09 -21.62 6.34
N LEU A 358 2.95 -22.52 6.81
CA LEU A 358 3.64 -23.47 5.93
C LEU A 358 2.69 -24.53 5.38
N ALA A 359 1.69 -24.97 6.17
CA ALA A 359 0.65 -25.88 5.71
C ALA A 359 -0.16 -25.28 4.55
N GLN A 360 -0.58 -24.01 4.67
CA GLN A 360 -1.27 -23.32 3.56
C GLN A 360 -0.45 -23.32 2.28
N TYR A 361 0.87 -23.11 2.38
CA TYR A 361 1.77 -23.17 1.22
C TYR A 361 1.88 -24.56 0.63
N ALA A 362 2.03 -25.59 1.47
CA ALA A 362 2.09 -26.98 1.02
C ALA A 362 0.79 -27.40 0.32
N GLU A 363 -0.36 -27.07 0.91
CA GLU A 363 -1.69 -27.41 0.40
C GLU A 363 -2.02 -26.71 -0.93
N ASP A 364 -1.82 -25.39 -1.00
CA ASP A 364 -2.12 -24.60 -2.21
C ASP A 364 -1.33 -25.07 -3.42
N ASN A 365 -0.08 -25.47 -3.20
CA ASN A 365 0.83 -25.91 -4.26
C ASN A 365 0.87 -27.44 -4.45
N LYS A 366 0.19 -28.21 -3.57
CA LYS A 366 0.24 -29.68 -3.52
C LYS A 366 1.67 -30.23 -3.38
N PHE A 367 2.44 -29.63 -2.48
CA PHE A 367 3.81 -30.05 -2.17
C PHE A 367 3.85 -31.04 -1.01
N GLU A 368 4.81 -31.96 -1.05
CA GLU A 368 5.09 -32.90 0.04
C GLU A 368 6.17 -32.34 0.97
N ILE A 369 5.76 -31.49 1.92
CA ILE A 369 6.68 -30.80 2.84
C ILE A 369 6.54 -31.41 4.25
N ASP A 370 7.66 -31.61 4.95
CA ASP A 370 7.70 -31.90 6.37
C ASP A 370 7.32 -30.66 7.20
N VAL A 371 6.02 -30.33 7.16
CA VAL A 371 5.47 -29.10 7.74
C VAL A 371 5.71 -29.04 9.25
N ASP A 372 5.58 -30.17 9.95
CA ASP A 372 5.67 -30.24 11.40
C ASP A 372 7.08 -29.87 11.91
N ASN A 373 8.10 -30.54 11.38
CA ASN A 373 9.47 -30.34 11.86
C ASN A 373 10.05 -29.00 11.40
N ILE A 374 9.82 -28.61 10.13
CA ILE A 374 10.31 -27.33 9.60
C ILE A 374 9.66 -26.16 10.34
N ALA A 375 8.34 -26.21 10.60
CA ALA A 375 7.67 -25.15 11.35
C ALA A 375 8.16 -25.07 12.81
N ALA A 376 8.44 -26.20 13.44
CA ALA A 376 9.00 -26.23 14.79
C ALA A 376 10.39 -25.58 14.84
N ASP A 377 11.26 -25.88 13.87
CA ASP A 377 12.59 -25.26 13.78
C ASP A 377 12.52 -23.77 13.46
N VAL A 378 11.68 -23.35 12.50
CA VAL A 378 11.43 -21.93 12.20
C VAL A 378 10.91 -21.20 13.43
N TYR A 379 10.00 -21.81 14.20
CA TYR A 379 9.51 -21.22 15.44
C TYR A 379 10.63 -21.08 16.48
N SER A 380 11.46 -22.10 16.67
CA SER A 380 12.63 -22.05 17.57
C SER A 380 13.60 -20.93 17.19
N PHE A 381 13.91 -20.80 15.90
CA PHE A 381 14.84 -19.81 15.37
C PHE A 381 14.30 -18.37 15.47
N THR A 382 13.00 -18.17 15.29
CA THR A 382 12.38 -16.83 15.20
C THR A 382 11.62 -16.40 16.45
N LEU A 383 11.37 -17.33 17.36
CA LEU A 383 10.44 -17.22 18.50
C LEU A 383 9.03 -16.74 18.11
N GLY A 384 8.64 -16.90 16.84
CA GLY A 384 7.34 -16.44 16.31
C GLY A 384 7.31 -14.96 15.92
N HIS A 385 8.45 -14.28 15.80
CA HIS A 385 8.48 -12.91 15.28
C HIS A 385 7.99 -12.87 13.81
N LYS A 386 6.83 -12.24 13.57
CA LYS A 386 6.12 -12.33 12.28
C LYS A 386 6.97 -11.99 11.06
N GLY A 387 7.75 -10.90 11.11
CA GLY A 387 8.65 -10.53 10.01
C GLY A 387 9.80 -11.52 9.78
N LEU A 388 10.31 -12.15 10.85
CA LEU A 388 11.36 -13.16 10.71
C LEU A 388 10.80 -14.46 10.17
N VAL A 389 9.62 -14.90 10.66
CA VAL A 389 8.88 -16.04 10.09
C VAL A 389 8.62 -15.82 8.61
N GLY A 390 8.13 -14.64 8.23
CA GLY A 390 7.92 -14.25 6.83
C GLY A 390 9.21 -14.30 6.01
N ALA A 391 10.35 -13.88 6.56
CA ALA A 391 11.65 -13.96 5.90
C ALA A 391 12.16 -15.40 5.75
N CYS A 392 11.98 -16.25 6.77
CA CYS A 392 12.31 -17.67 6.71
C CYS A 392 11.51 -18.38 5.62
N TYR A 393 10.19 -18.17 5.57
CA TYR A 393 9.37 -18.84 4.56
C TYR A 393 9.50 -18.23 3.17
N TYR A 394 9.75 -16.94 3.04
CA TYR A 394 10.13 -16.35 1.77
C TYR A 394 11.46 -16.93 1.25
N TYR A 395 12.45 -17.10 2.13
CA TYR A 395 13.70 -17.78 1.76
C TYR A 395 13.46 -19.23 1.34
N PHE A 396 12.66 -19.97 2.12
CA PHE A 396 12.29 -21.36 1.83
C PHE A 396 11.64 -21.49 0.45
N GLU A 397 10.64 -20.65 0.15
CA GLU A 397 9.98 -20.56 -1.15
C GLU A 397 11.00 -20.29 -2.28
N GLN A 398 11.87 -19.30 -2.11
CA GLN A 398 12.76 -18.82 -3.18
C GLN A 398 14.02 -19.66 -3.40
N LYS A 399 14.51 -20.37 -2.36
CA LYS A 399 15.83 -21.03 -2.39
C LYS A 399 15.77 -22.54 -2.25
N ILE A 400 14.76 -23.06 -1.56
CA ILE A 400 14.61 -24.51 -1.36
C ILE A 400 13.56 -25.05 -2.33
N MET A 401 12.43 -24.35 -2.47
CA MET A 401 11.29 -24.80 -3.26
C MET A 401 11.24 -24.26 -4.70
N SER A 402 12.28 -23.55 -5.16
CA SER A 402 12.28 -22.94 -6.51
C SER A 402 12.11 -23.97 -7.64
N GLU A 403 12.66 -25.17 -7.45
CA GLU A 403 12.57 -26.29 -8.41
C GLU A 403 12.16 -27.61 -7.73
N ALA A 404 11.85 -27.59 -6.43
CA ALA A 404 11.48 -28.76 -5.65
C ALA A 404 9.95 -28.83 -5.46
N ILE A 405 9.43 -30.06 -5.34
CA ILE A 405 8.02 -30.34 -5.01
C ILE A 405 7.86 -31.01 -3.64
N GLN A 406 8.98 -31.35 -3.01
CA GLN A 406 9.06 -31.97 -1.70
C GLN A 406 10.21 -31.35 -0.91
N ALA A 407 10.10 -31.32 0.41
CA ALA A 407 11.17 -30.85 1.28
C ALA A 407 11.10 -31.50 2.67
N THR A 408 12.25 -31.94 3.16
CA THR A 408 12.42 -32.52 4.48
C THR A 408 13.08 -31.53 5.44
N LEU A 409 13.10 -31.85 6.75
CA LEU A 409 13.87 -31.07 7.73
C LEU A 409 15.36 -30.98 7.33
N ASP A 410 15.97 -32.07 6.87
CA ASP A 410 17.39 -32.09 6.47
C ASP A 410 17.68 -31.09 5.34
N ASP A 411 16.74 -30.87 4.42
CA ASP A 411 16.89 -29.89 3.35
C ASP A 411 16.83 -28.46 3.86
N TRP A 412 15.99 -28.20 4.87
CA TRP A 412 15.94 -26.93 5.57
C TRP A 412 17.22 -26.67 6.38
N GLU A 413 17.66 -27.65 7.18
CA GLU A 413 18.81 -27.52 8.08
C GLU A 413 20.14 -27.27 7.35
N LYS A 414 20.27 -27.68 6.08
CA LYS A 414 21.44 -27.33 5.25
C LYS A 414 21.61 -25.81 5.09
N HIS A 415 20.53 -25.04 5.17
CA HIS A 415 20.53 -23.60 4.92
C HIS A 415 20.56 -22.75 6.21
N VAL A 416 19.99 -23.27 7.32
CA VAL A 416 19.77 -22.52 8.57
C VAL A 416 21.06 -21.96 9.21
N PRO A 417 22.19 -22.68 9.32
CA PRO A 417 23.31 -22.20 10.12
C PRO A 417 24.05 -21.00 9.51
N ILE A 418 24.07 -20.87 8.17
CA ILE A 418 24.92 -19.90 7.47
C ILE A 418 24.13 -19.07 6.45
N LEU A 419 23.46 -19.73 5.50
CA LEU A 419 22.88 -19.05 4.33
C LEU A 419 21.66 -18.20 4.71
N LEU A 420 20.77 -18.74 5.55
CA LEU A 420 19.56 -18.04 5.98
C LEU A 420 19.88 -16.78 6.82
N PRO A 421 20.75 -16.82 7.85
CA PRO A 421 21.14 -15.62 8.59
C PRO A 421 21.82 -14.55 7.71
N GLN A 422 22.63 -14.95 6.74
CA GLN A 422 23.24 -14.00 5.79
C GLN A 422 22.16 -13.31 4.95
N TYR A 423 21.22 -14.09 4.41
CA TYR A 423 20.11 -13.57 3.63
C TYR A 423 19.21 -12.61 4.42
N ILE A 424 18.83 -12.96 5.66
CA ILE A 424 18.01 -12.11 6.52
C ILE A 424 18.76 -10.80 6.86
N LYS A 425 20.07 -10.85 7.09
CA LYS A 425 20.88 -9.64 7.32
C LYS A 425 20.93 -8.72 6.10
N GLU A 426 20.91 -9.26 4.89
CA GLU A 426 20.81 -8.46 3.66
C GLU A 426 19.44 -7.82 3.51
N LEU A 427 18.35 -8.55 3.81
CA LEU A 427 16.99 -8.01 3.80
C LEU A 427 16.78 -6.88 4.83
N ALA A 428 17.43 -6.94 5.99
CA ALA A 428 17.29 -5.94 7.05
C ALA A 428 18.04 -4.61 6.79
N LYS A 429 18.87 -4.54 5.74
CA LYS A 429 19.60 -3.32 5.34
C LYS A 429 18.81 -2.42 4.39
N TYR A 430 17.66 -2.89 3.91
CA TYR A 430 16.68 -2.12 3.13
C TYR A 430 15.54 -1.66 4.04
#